data_AF-A0A958EJU3-F1
#
_entry.id   AF-A0A958EJU3-F1
#
_cell.length_a   1.000
_cell.length_b   1.000
_cell.length_c   1.000
_cell.angle_alpha   90.00
_cell.angle_beta   90.00
_cell.angle_gamma   90.00
#
_symmetry.space_group_name_H-M   'P 1'
#
loop_
_entity.id
_entity.type
_entity.pdbx_description
1 polymer ?
#
loop_
_entity_poly.entity_id
_entity_poly.type
_entity_poly.pdbx_seq_one_letter_code
_entity_poly.pdbx_strand_id
1 'polypeptide(L)'
;MKFIVTLFFSMQLFAQNYTHPYQLSLKKIADDVYVIYRPDHLRASVEGNVTVIINDDHILVVDGSSAPGAAKNAIAYIKQLSPLPVRYLVNTHGHGDHTLGNEEYLKTYPGVQIIAHPKTREYMMATEGGIK
;
A
#
# COMPACT_ATOMS: atom_id res chain seq x y z
N MET A 1 8.81 58.01 -33.62
CA MET A 1 8.79 57.54 -32.22
C MET A 1 7.98 56.24 -32.19
N LYS A 2 8.62 55.06 -32.11
CA LYS A 2 7.94 53.75 -32.12
C LYS A 2 7.99 53.16 -30.71
N PHE A 3 6.84 52.96 -30.08
CA PHE A 3 6.71 52.26 -28.80
C PHE A 3 6.70 50.76 -29.08
N ILE A 4 7.63 50.02 -28.48
CA ILE A 4 7.59 48.56 -28.40
C ILE A 4 6.80 48.20 -27.15
N VAL A 5 5.64 47.56 -27.32
CA VAL A 5 4.88 46.96 -26.23
C VAL A 5 5.31 45.51 -26.11
N THR A 6 6.04 45.18 -25.06
CA THR A 6 6.40 43.80 -24.73
C THR A 6 5.31 43.21 -23.84
N LEU A 7 4.56 42.24 -24.37
CA LEU A 7 3.53 41.51 -23.63
C LEU A 7 4.18 40.39 -22.81
N PHE A 8 4.18 40.49 -21.48
CA PHE A 8 4.57 39.39 -20.61
C PHE A 8 3.39 38.42 -20.48
N PHE A 9 3.48 37.26 -21.11
CA PHE A 9 2.55 36.16 -20.88
C PHE A 9 3.05 35.35 -19.68
N SER A 10 2.52 35.62 -18.48
CA SER A 10 2.84 34.84 -17.29
C SER A 10 2.11 33.50 -17.37
N MET A 11 2.85 32.43 -17.64
CA MET A 11 2.34 31.06 -17.59
C MET A 11 2.09 30.69 -16.12
N GLN A 12 0.84 30.74 -15.68
CA GLN A 12 0.45 30.22 -14.37
C GLN A 12 0.56 28.70 -14.41
N LEU A 13 1.54 28.16 -13.71
CA LEU A 13 1.68 26.73 -13.45
C LEU A 13 0.47 26.28 -12.61
N PHE A 14 -0.47 25.59 -13.24
CA PHE A 14 -1.39 24.74 -12.50
C PHE A 14 -0.59 23.54 -11.99
N ALA A 15 -0.26 23.53 -10.69
CA ALA A 15 0.16 22.30 -10.03
C ALA A 15 -1.03 21.34 -10.06
N GLN A 16 -1.08 20.45 -11.05
CA GLN A 16 -1.93 19.29 -10.93
C GLN A 16 -1.39 18.48 -9.76
N ASN A 17 -2.18 18.36 -8.69
CA ASN A 17 -1.92 17.43 -7.59
C ASN A 17 -2.05 16.00 -8.14
N TYR A 18 -1.07 15.55 -8.92
CA TYR A 18 -0.85 14.14 -9.18
C TYR A 18 -0.39 13.52 -7.86
N THR A 19 -1.34 13.19 -7.00
CA THR A 19 -1.08 12.31 -5.87
C THR A 19 -0.44 11.04 -6.43
N HIS A 20 0.66 10.58 -5.83
CA HIS A 20 1.41 9.42 -6.29
C HIS A 20 0.45 8.21 -6.43
N PRO A 21 0.58 7.31 -7.43
CA PRO A 21 -0.35 6.17 -7.59
C PRO A 21 -0.41 5.25 -6.35
N TYR A 22 0.60 5.34 -5.49
CA TYR A 22 0.75 4.61 -4.23
C TYR A 22 0.51 5.48 -2.98
N GLN A 23 -0.10 6.65 -3.13
CA GLN A 23 -0.43 7.48 -1.98
C GLN A 23 -1.58 6.83 -1.20
N LEU A 24 -1.27 6.38 0.02
CA LEU A 24 -2.21 5.76 0.94
C LEU A 24 -2.56 6.74 2.07
N SER A 25 -3.55 6.40 2.87
CA SER A 25 -3.97 7.11 4.07
C SER A 25 -4.23 6.11 5.19
N LEU A 26 -4.02 6.53 6.42
CA LEU A 26 -4.17 5.72 7.62
C LEU A 26 -5.37 6.20 8.43
N LYS A 27 -6.21 5.27 8.87
CA LYS A 27 -7.36 5.55 9.74
C LYS A 27 -7.41 4.55 10.89
N LYS A 28 -7.47 5.03 12.12
CA LYS A 28 -7.79 4.22 13.30
C LYS A 28 -9.27 3.83 13.26
N ILE A 29 -9.58 2.55 13.43
CA ILE A 29 -10.95 2.01 13.40
C ILE A 29 -11.39 1.57 14.81
N ALA A 30 -10.47 1.02 15.61
CA ALA A 30 -10.65 0.73 17.03
C ALA A 30 -9.30 0.87 17.76
N ASP A 31 -9.28 0.62 19.06
CA ASP A 31 -8.01 0.50 19.78
C ASP A 31 -7.17 -0.63 19.14
N ASP A 32 -5.92 -0.29 18.85
CA ASP A 32 -4.94 -1.17 18.20
C ASP A 32 -5.32 -1.73 16.83
N VAL A 33 -6.39 -1.23 16.20
CA VAL A 33 -6.85 -1.63 14.86
C VAL A 33 -6.91 -0.43 13.92
N TYR A 34 -6.20 -0.56 12.80
CA TYR A 34 -6.07 0.50 11.79
C TYR A 34 -6.32 -0.05 10.39
N VAL A 35 -6.75 0.83 9.49
CA VAL A 35 -6.86 0.55 8.05
C VAL A 35 -6.00 1.56 7.29
N ILE A 36 -5.16 1.03 6.41
CA ILE A 36 -4.41 1.79 5.42
C ILE A 36 -5.13 1.59 4.08
N TYR A 37 -5.55 2.69 3.45
CA TYR A 37 -6.40 2.66 2.26
C TYR A 37 -6.08 3.79 1.30
N ARG A 38 -6.58 3.70 0.06
CA ARG A 38 -6.53 4.79 -0.90
C ARG A 38 -7.84 5.58 -0.87
N PRO A 39 -7.85 6.89 -0.52
CA PRO A 39 -9.08 7.70 -0.49
C PRO A 39 -9.71 7.93 -1.88
N ASP A 40 -8.89 7.98 -2.93
CA ASP A 40 -9.34 8.13 -4.30
C ASP A 40 -9.54 6.75 -4.95
N HIS A 41 -10.80 6.31 -5.03
CA HIS A 41 -11.17 4.98 -5.50
C HIS A 41 -11.24 4.86 -7.03
N LEU A 42 -11.16 5.97 -7.79
CA LEU A 42 -11.45 5.99 -9.24
C LEU A 42 -10.19 5.99 -10.12
N ARG A 43 -9.06 5.50 -9.61
CA ARG A 43 -7.77 5.52 -10.33
C ARG A 43 -7.48 4.24 -11.09
N ALA A 44 -6.65 4.37 -12.13
CA ALA A 44 -6.13 3.27 -12.95
C ALA A 44 -5.10 2.41 -12.17
N SER A 45 -5.60 1.66 -11.19
CA SER A 45 -5.02 0.47 -10.54
C SER A 45 -5.94 0.15 -9.37
N VAL A 46 -6.35 -1.10 -9.16
CA VAL A 46 -7.11 -1.46 -7.96
C VAL A 46 -6.14 -1.49 -6.78
N GLU A 47 -6.52 -0.88 -5.66
CA GLU A 47 -5.76 -0.90 -4.41
C GLU A 47 -6.63 -1.50 -3.32
N GLY A 48 -6.16 -2.62 -2.74
CA GLY A 48 -6.82 -3.25 -1.61
C GLY A 48 -6.52 -2.49 -0.32
N ASN A 49 -7.48 -2.50 0.61
CA ASN A 49 -7.23 -1.98 1.94
C ASN A 49 -6.29 -2.94 2.70
N VAL A 50 -5.32 -2.38 3.41
CA VAL A 50 -4.46 -3.12 4.34
C VAL A 50 -4.97 -2.89 5.76
N THR A 51 -5.29 -3.96 6.48
CA THR A 51 -5.66 -3.85 7.90
C THR A 51 -4.47 -4.17 8.78
N VAL A 52 -4.27 -3.38 9.83
CA VAL A 52 -3.16 -3.52 10.78
C VAL A 52 -3.75 -3.71 12.18
N ILE A 53 -3.36 -4.81 12.83
CA ILE A 53 -3.78 -5.16 14.18
C ILE A 53 -2.53 -5.28 15.04
N ILE A 54 -2.42 -4.46 16.08
CA ILE A 54 -1.29 -4.44 17.00
C ILE A 54 -1.66 -5.31 18.21
N ASN A 55 -0.89 -6.37 18.44
CA ASN A 55 -0.98 -7.22 19.63
C ASN A 55 0.17 -6.88 20.59
N ASP A 56 0.20 -7.51 21.77
CA ASP A 56 1.20 -7.23 22.82
C ASP A 56 2.66 -7.43 22.37
N ASP A 57 2.93 -8.43 21.52
CA ASP A 57 4.29 -8.82 21.11
C ASP A 57 4.54 -8.82 19.60
N HIS A 58 3.51 -8.54 18.78
CA HIS A 58 3.61 -8.54 17.33
C HIS A 58 2.51 -7.75 16.64
N ILE A 59 2.69 -7.52 15.34
CA ILE A 59 1.69 -6.95 14.45
C ILE A 59 1.17 -8.05 13.51
N LEU A 60 -0.14 -8.13 13.35
CA LEU A 60 -0.81 -8.88 12.30
C LEU A 60 -1.29 -7.91 11.22
N VAL A 61 -0.96 -8.23 9.97
CA VAL A 61 -1.39 -7.46 8.81
C VAL A 61 -2.33 -8.33 7.97
N VAL A 62 -3.42 -7.74 7.48
CA VAL A 62 -4.33 -8.37 6.52
C VAL A 62 -4.17 -7.66 5.17
N ASP A 63 -3.83 -8.45 4.16
CA ASP A 63 -3.50 -8.08 2.78
C ASP A 63 -2.25 -7.19 2.62
N GLY A 64 -1.47 -7.47 1.57
CA GLY A 64 -0.16 -6.90 1.31
C GLY A 64 -0.13 -5.74 0.34
N SER A 65 -1.28 -5.16 -0.05
CA SER A 65 -1.41 -4.07 -1.03
C SER A 65 -1.11 -4.48 -2.48
N SER A 66 -1.40 -3.59 -3.44
CA SER A 66 -1.45 -3.89 -4.87
C SER A 66 -0.11 -3.83 -5.60
N ALA A 67 0.96 -3.37 -4.96
CA ALA A 67 2.27 -3.22 -5.57
C ALA A 67 3.38 -3.07 -4.52
N PRO A 68 4.65 -3.36 -4.85
CA PRO A 68 5.78 -3.13 -3.96
C PRO A 68 5.89 -1.68 -3.44
N GLY A 69 5.59 -0.70 -4.29
CA GLY A 69 5.62 0.71 -3.88
C GLY A 69 4.55 1.07 -2.85
N ALA A 70 3.35 0.52 -3.01
CA ALA A 70 2.25 0.72 -2.07
C ALA A 70 2.49 -0.05 -0.75
N ALA A 71 3.02 -1.27 -0.84
CA ALA A 71 3.44 -2.03 0.34
C ALA A 71 4.52 -1.31 1.16
N LYS A 72 5.53 -0.70 0.51
CA LYS A 72 6.53 0.13 1.22
C LYS A 72 5.90 1.29 1.98
N ASN A 73 4.89 1.94 1.38
CA ASN A 73 4.16 3.03 2.05
C ASN A 73 3.30 2.51 3.21
N ALA A 74 2.64 1.36 3.05
CA ALA A 74 1.90 0.72 4.14
C ALA A 74 2.82 0.32 5.30
N ILE A 75 3.96 -0.29 5.01
CA ILE A 75 5.01 -0.64 5.98
C ILE A 75 5.54 0.60 6.70
N ALA A 76 5.70 1.73 6.00
CA ALA A 76 6.10 2.98 6.63
C ALA A 76 5.07 3.47 7.66
N TYR A 77 3.76 3.37 7.37
CA TYR A 77 2.72 3.64 8.36
C TYR A 77 2.76 2.66 9.53
N ILE A 78 2.93 1.36 9.27
CA ILE A 78 3.03 0.34 10.32
C ILE A 78 4.16 0.67 11.30
N LYS A 79 5.34 1.08 10.80
CA LYS A 79 6.48 1.48 11.63
C LYS A 79 6.24 2.74 12.47
N GLN A 80 5.32 3.62 12.05
CA GLN A 80 4.93 4.78 12.84
C GLN A 80 3.97 4.40 13.97
N LEU A 81 3.17 3.36 13.78
CA LEU A 81 2.19 2.88 14.75
C LEU A 81 2.84 2.13 15.91
N SER A 82 3.84 1.30 15.64
CA SER A 82 4.49 0.47 16.66
C SER A 82 5.88 -0.01 16.23
N PRO A 83 6.84 -0.18 17.17
CA PRO A 83 8.13 -0.79 16.90
C PRO A 83 8.08 -2.33 16.83
N LEU A 84 6.93 -2.95 17.14
CA LEU A 84 6.77 -4.40 17.12
C LEU A 84 6.95 -4.99 15.70
N PRO A 85 7.49 -6.22 15.58
CA PRO A 85 7.64 -6.84 14.27
C PRO A 85 6.29 -7.29 13.70
N VAL A 86 6.12 -7.20 12.38
CA VAL A 86 5.03 -7.91 11.70
C VAL A 86 5.37 -9.41 11.72
N ARG A 87 4.58 -10.20 12.45
CA ARG A 87 4.78 -11.66 12.53
C ARG A 87 3.91 -12.40 11.53
N TYR A 88 2.74 -11.86 11.21
CA TYR A 88 1.77 -12.49 10.31
C TYR A 88 1.30 -11.51 9.24
N LEU A 89 1.31 -11.98 7.99
CA LEU A 89 0.63 -11.35 6.86
C LEU A 89 -0.44 -12.32 6.35
N VAL A 90 -1.71 -11.98 6.52
CA VAL A 90 -2.84 -12.81 6.12
C VAL A 90 -3.38 -12.32 4.79
N ASN A 91 -3.33 -13.15 3.74
CA ASN A 91 -3.99 -12.84 2.48
C ASN A 91 -5.43 -13.35 2.51
N THR A 92 -6.39 -12.46 2.24
CA THR A 92 -7.82 -12.81 2.17
C THR A 92 -8.12 -13.70 0.96
N HIS A 93 -7.50 -13.41 -0.18
CA HIS A 93 -7.58 -14.17 -1.43
C HIS A 93 -6.40 -13.81 -2.37
N GLY A 94 -6.38 -14.37 -3.58
CA GLY A 94 -5.19 -14.36 -4.44
C GLY A 94 -5.11 -13.22 -5.46
N HIS A 95 -6.01 -12.24 -5.43
CA HIS A 95 -5.96 -11.13 -6.39
C HIS A 95 -4.76 -10.20 -6.14
N GLY A 96 -4.31 -9.55 -7.20
CA GLY A 96 -3.06 -8.79 -7.18
C GLY A 96 -3.13 -7.54 -6.31
N ASP A 97 -4.31 -6.95 -6.15
CA ASP A 97 -4.59 -5.81 -5.27
C ASP A 97 -4.38 -6.11 -3.79
N HIS A 98 -4.29 -7.39 -3.42
CA HIS A 98 -4.06 -7.85 -2.06
C HIS A 98 -2.69 -8.51 -1.86
N THR A 99 -1.98 -8.90 -2.93
CA THR A 99 -0.86 -9.87 -2.81
C THR A 99 0.43 -9.45 -3.49
N LEU A 100 0.40 -8.51 -4.44
CA LEU A 100 1.58 -8.11 -5.20
C LEU A 100 2.62 -7.36 -4.36
N GLY A 101 2.24 -6.86 -3.19
CA GLY A 101 3.15 -6.23 -2.24
C GLY A 101 3.77 -7.17 -1.19
N ASN A 102 3.39 -8.46 -1.17
CA ASN A 102 3.81 -9.41 -0.13
C ASN A 102 5.33 -9.54 0.02
N GLU A 103 6.08 -9.43 -1.08
CA GLU A 103 7.53 -9.55 -1.07
C GLU A 103 8.20 -8.49 -0.18
N GLU A 104 7.62 -7.29 -0.09
CA GLU A 104 8.18 -6.20 0.70
C GLU A 104 8.05 -6.44 2.21
N TYR A 105 7.03 -7.19 2.62
CA TYR A 105 6.91 -7.65 4.01
C TYR A 105 7.98 -8.69 4.33
N LEU A 106 8.22 -9.66 3.44
CA LEU A 106 9.30 -10.65 3.60
C LEU A 106 10.68 -9.99 3.70
N LYS A 107 10.95 -8.99 2.85
CA LYS A 107 12.19 -8.20 2.87
C LYS A 107 12.35 -7.39 4.16
N THR A 108 11.27 -6.79 4.66
CA THR A 108 11.35 -5.87 5.80
C THR A 108 11.32 -6.56 7.15
N TYR A 109 10.61 -7.69 7.27
CA TYR A 109 10.41 -8.41 8.52
C TYR A 109 10.91 -9.85 8.37
N PRO A 110 12.21 -10.11 8.62
CA PRO A 110 12.77 -11.45 8.60
C PRO A 110 11.99 -12.35 9.58
N GLY A 111 11.35 -13.40 9.05
CA GLY A 111 10.53 -14.33 9.84
C GLY A 111 9.02 -14.06 9.82
N VAL A 112 8.53 -13.07 9.07
CA VAL A 112 7.09 -12.91 8.82
C VAL A 112 6.54 -14.18 8.14
N GLN A 113 5.40 -14.66 8.64
CA GLN A 113 4.68 -15.78 8.05
C GLN A 113 3.53 -15.27 7.20
N ILE A 114 3.52 -15.63 5.91
CA ILE A 114 2.39 -15.37 5.02
C ILE A 114 1.39 -16.52 5.18
N ILE A 115 0.19 -16.20 5.64
CA ILE A 115 -0.91 -17.15 5.87
C ILE A 115 -1.99 -16.90 4.82
N ALA A 116 -2.47 -17.97 4.20
CA ALA A 116 -3.60 -17.92 3.29
C ALA A 116 -4.33 -19.27 3.31
N HIS A 117 -5.59 -19.28 2.87
CA HIS A 117 -6.29 -20.54 2.58
C HIS A 117 -5.52 -21.35 1.51
N PRO A 118 -5.47 -22.70 1.57
CA PRO A 118 -4.73 -23.49 0.58
C PRO A 118 -5.12 -23.20 -0.87
N LYS A 119 -6.41 -22.97 -1.14
CA LYS A 119 -6.89 -22.56 -2.47
C LYS A 119 -6.40 -21.18 -2.92
N THR A 120 -6.21 -20.25 -2.00
CA THR A 120 -5.58 -18.95 -2.30
C THR A 120 -4.12 -19.16 -2.70
N ARG A 121 -3.40 -20.03 -1.99
CA ARG A 121 -2.01 -20.39 -2.34
C ARG A 121 -1.93 -21.05 -3.72
N GLU A 122 -2.80 -22.03 -4.00
CA GLU A 122 -2.88 -22.68 -5.31
C GLU A 122 -3.14 -21.64 -6.43
N TYR A 123 -4.09 -20.73 -6.23
CA TYR A 123 -4.39 -19.66 -7.17
C TYR A 123 -3.16 -18.79 -7.46
N MET A 124 -2.51 -18.27 -6.41
CA MET A 124 -1.32 -17.41 -6.55
C MET A 124 -0.16 -18.12 -7.25
N MET A 125 -0.02 -19.44 -7.10
CA MET A 125 1.01 -20.22 -7.80
C MET A 125 0.65 -20.51 -9.26
N ALA A 126 -0.64 -20.63 -9.58
CA ALA A 126 -1.12 -20.98 -10.92
C ALA A 126 -1.18 -19.77 -11.87
N THR A 127 -1.46 -18.59 -11.33
CA THR A 127 -1.43 -17.33 -12.08
C THR A 127 -0.04 -16.72 -11.94
N GLU A 128 0.74 -16.58 -13.01
CA GLU A 128 2.09 -15.99 -12.99
C GLU A 128 2.12 -14.64 -12.25
N GLY A 129 2.50 -14.68 -10.98
CA GLY A 129 2.39 -13.60 -10.00
C GLY A 129 2.75 -14.04 -8.57
N GLY A 130 2.75 -15.35 -8.30
CA GLY A 130 3.29 -15.93 -7.08
C GLY A 130 4.82 -15.93 -7.06
N ILE A 131 5.39 -15.23 -6.08
CA ILE A 131 6.80 -15.31 -5.68
C ILE A 131 7.21 -16.79 -5.60
N LYS A 132 8.20 -17.19 -6.40
CA LYS A 132 8.95 -18.44 -6.20
C LYS A 132 9.91 -18.28 -5.03
#